data_AF-W7XHP3-F1
#
_entry.id   AF-W7XHP3-F1
#
_cell.length_a   1.000
_cell.length_b   1.000
_cell.length_c   1.000
_cell.angle_alpha   90.00
_cell.angle_beta   90.00
_cell.angle_gamma   90.00
#
_symmetry.space_group_name_H-M   'P 1'
#
loop_
_entity.id
_entity.type
_entity.pdbx_description
1 polymer ?
#
loop_
_entity_poly.entity_id
_entity_poly.type
_entity_poly.pdbx_seq_one_letter_code
_entity_poly.pdbx_strand_id
1 'polypeptide(L)' 'NNQIGVKGVSGLGPALANCINLSNLTLYVSYNQIGDKCASGLGSDLANCINLSNLTLDI' A
#
# COMPACT_ATOMS: atom_id res chain seq x y z
N ASN A 1 2.80 -7.90 16.11
CA ASN A 1 1.38 -7.52 15.95
C ASN A 1 1.26 -6.04 15.61
N ASN A 2 1.43 -5.69 14.34
CA ASN A 2 0.84 -4.46 13.83
C ASN A 2 -0.57 -4.83 13.42
N GLN A 3 -1.58 -4.35 14.15
CA GLN A 3 -2.96 -4.47 13.73
C GLN A 3 -3.31 -3.18 12.99
N ILE A 4 -2.67 -2.95 11.84
CA ILE A 4 -3.17 -1.99 10.87
C ILE A 4 -4.37 -2.69 10.23
N GLY A 5 -5.48 -2.72 10.96
CA GLY A 5 -6.71 -3.31 10.45
C GLY A 5 -7.15 -2.64 9.15
N VAL A 6 -8.20 -3.17 8.53
CA VAL A 6 -8.74 -2.71 7.24
C VAL A 6 -8.81 -1.18 7.11
N LYS A 7 -9.13 -0.45 8.20
CA LYS A 7 -9.16 1.02 8.26
C LYS A 7 -7.80 1.71 8.07
N GLY A 8 -6.72 1.12 8.56
CA GLY A 8 -5.38 1.69 8.42
C GLY A 8 -4.83 1.55 7.00
N VAL A 9 -5.11 0.43 6.32
CA VAL A 9 -4.70 0.26 4.91
C VAL A 9 -5.57 1.07 3.95
N SER A 10 -6.87 1.21 4.23
CA SER A 10 -7.75 2.05 3.40
C SER A 10 -7.40 3.55 3.45
N GLY A 11 -6.68 4.02 4.47
CA GLY A 11 -6.07 5.36 4.48
C GLY A 11 -4.70 5.45 3.81
N LEU A 12 -4.02 4.31 3.63
CA LEU A 12 -2.66 4.24 3.09
C LEU A 12 -2.63 4.49 1.58
N GLY A 13 -3.62 3.96 0.87
CA GLY A 13 -3.73 4.11 -0.58
C GLY A 13 -3.78 5.57 -1.05
N PRO A 14 -4.76 6.39 -0.63
CA PRO A 14 -4.83 7.81 -1.00
C PRO A 14 -3.59 8.62 -0.59
N ALA A 15 -2.91 8.23 0.49
CA ALA A 15 -1.66 8.86 0.90
C ALA A 15 -0.51 8.54 -0.07
N LEU A 16 -0.40 7.28 -0.51
CA LEU A 16 0.60 6.84 -1.49
C LEU A 16 0.36 7.44 -2.87
N ALA A 17 -0.89 7.67 -3.28
CA ALA A 17 -1.20 8.26 -4.58
C ALA A 17 -0.55 9.64 -4.81
N ASN A 18 -0.26 10.38 -3.74
CA ASN A 18 0.42 11.68 -3.82
C ASN A 18 1.94 11.58 -3.76
N CYS A 19 2.50 10.40 -3.53
CA CYS A 19 3.93 10.15 -3.42
C CYS A 19 4.58 9.97 -4.80
N ILE A 20 4.40 10.94 -5.70
CA ILE A 20 4.88 10.87 -7.09
C ILE A 20 6.41 10.75 -7.21
N ASN A 21 7.16 11.17 -6.20
CA ASN A 21 8.63 11.10 -6.15
C ASN A 21 9.15 9.83 -5.46
N LEU A 22 8.26 8.94 -5.03
CA LEU A 22 8.65 7.71 -4.36
C LEU A 22 9.21 6.73 -5.39
N SER A 23 10.49 6.38 -5.23
CA SER A 23 11.19 5.44 -6.11
C SER A 23 11.28 4.03 -5.55
N ASN A 24 11.17 3.90 -4.22
CA ASN A 24 11.30 2.64 -3.49
C ASN A 24 10.19 2.55 -2.44
N LEU A 25 9.43 1.46 -2.46
CA LEU A 25 8.43 1.15 -1.44
C LEU A 25 8.59 -0.30 -0.99
N THR A 26 8.65 -0.49 0.32
CA THR A 26 8.54 -1.81 0.95
C THR A 26 7.36 -1.77 1.89
N LEU A 27 6.42 -2.69 1.72
CA LEU A 27 5.22 -2.77 2.53
C LEU A 27 5.06 -4.17 3.12
N TYR A 28 4.99 -4.22 4.45
CA TYR A 28 4.77 -5.44 5.22
C TYR A 28 3.31 -5.50 5.67
N VAL A 29 2.51 -6.31 4.97
CA VAL A 29 1.07 -6.43 5.18
C VAL A 29 0.61 -7.85 5.52
N SER A 30 1.51 -8.84 5.50
CA SER A 30 1.25 -10.25 5.84
C SER A 30 0.60 -10.48 7.21
N TYR A 31 0.81 -9.56 8.16
CA TYR A 31 0.23 -9.65 9.50
C TYR A 31 -0.98 -8.73 9.73
N ASN A 32 -1.48 -8.04 8.71
CA ASN A 32 -2.45 -6.94 8.88
C ASN A 32 -3.93 -7.30 8.62
N GLN A 33 -4.29 -8.58 8.42
CA GLN A 33 -5.68 -9.00 8.12
C GLN A 33 -6.38 -8.08 7.10
N ILE A 34 -5.68 -7.77 6.01
CA ILE A 34 -6.25 -7.02 4.91
C ILE A 34 -7.12 -7.95 4.08
N GLY A 35 -8.42 -7.64 4.00
CA GLY A 35 -9.31 -8.33 3.06
C GLY A 35 -9.05 -7.92 1.61
N ASP A 36 -9.49 -8.75 0.67
CA ASP A 36 -9.26 -8.61 -0.78
C ASP A 36 -9.58 -7.21 -1.33
N LYS A 37 -10.63 -6.56 -0.82
CA LYS A 37 -11.02 -5.19 -1.20
C LYS A 37 -9.97 -4.14 -0.84
N CYS A 38 -9.26 -4.31 0.27
CA CYS A 38 -8.18 -3.40 0.67
C CYS A 38 -6.95 -3.60 -0.21
N ALA A 39 -6.62 -4.85 -0.53
CA ALA A 39 -5.52 -5.16 -1.44
C ALA A 39 -5.77 -4.57 -2.85
N SER A 40 -7.00 -4.68 -3.38
CA SER A 40 -7.34 -4.09 -4.67
C SER A 40 -7.26 -2.56 -4.67
N GLY A 41 -7.70 -1.90 -3.59
CA GLY A 41 -7.61 -0.44 -3.46
C GLY A 41 -6.16 0.05 -3.42
N LEU A 42 -5.32 -0.62 -2.63
CA LEU A 42 -3.89 -0.30 -2.54
C LEU A 42 -3.19 -0.42 -3.90
N GLY A 43 -3.52 -1.44 -4.70
CA GLY A 43 -2.98 -1.60 -6.05
C GLY A 43 -3.36 -0.45 -6.99
N SER A 44 -4.61 0.01 -6.96
CA SER A 44 -5.06 1.17 -7.75
C SER A 44 -4.32 2.45 -7.36
N ASP A 45 -4.06 2.66 -6.07
CA ASP A 45 -3.39 3.87 -5.60
C ASP A 45 -1.88 3.87 -5.89
N LEU A 46 -1.23 2.70 -5.84
CA LEU A 46 0.17 2.55 -6.24
C LEU A 46 0.41 2.86 -7.72
N ALA A 47 -0.61 2.73 -8.57
CA ALA A 47 -0.50 3.10 -9.99
C ALA A 47 -0.21 4.59 -10.20
N ASN A 48 -0.51 5.44 -9.21
CA ASN A 48 -0.22 6.88 -9.25
C ASN A 48 1.21 7.23 -8.82
N CYS A 49 1.97 6.28 -8.24
CA CYS A 49 3.37 6.46 -7.89
C CYS A 49 4.25 6.32 -9.14
N ILE A 50 4.22 7.32 -10.03
CA ILE A 50 4.82 7.25 -11.38
C ILE A 50 6.34 6.99 -11.40
N ASN A 51 7.07 7.36 -10.35
CA ASN A 51 8.51 7.14 -10.26
C ASN A 51 8.89 5.86 -9.49
N LEU A 52 7.91 5.07 -9.07
CA LEU A 52 8.15 3.85 -8.29
C LEU A 52 8.84 2.81 -9.17
N SER A 53 10.08 2.50 -8.81
CA SER A 53 10.92 1.55 -9.54
C SER A 53 11.08 0.23 -8.79
N ASN A 54 11.11 0.30 -7.46
CA ASN A 54 11.24 -0.86 -6.60
C ASN A 54 10.03 -0.98 -5.67
N LEU A 55 9.27 -2.04 -5.84
CA LEU A 55 8.15 -2.39 -4.98
C LEU A 55 8.40 -3.76 -4.36
N THR A 56 8.44 -3.81 -3.03
CA THR A 56 8.45 -5.07 -2.27
C THR A 56 7.18 -5.14 -1.44
N LEU A 57 6.40 -6.20 -1.63
CA LEU A 57 5.21 -6.51 -0.84
C LEU A 57 5.45 -7.82 -0.10
N ASP A 58 5.38 -7.78 1.22
CA ASP A 58 5.34 -8.95 2.09
C ASP A 58 3.88 -9.13 2.54
N ILE A 59 3.22 -10.13 1.97
CA ILE A 59 1.76 -10.40 2.03
C ILE A 59 1.49 -11.76 2.65
#